data_AF-A0A0M3J628-F1
#
_entry.id   AF-A0A0M3J628-F1
#
_cell.length_a   1.000
_cell.length_b   1.000
_cell.length_c   1.000
_cell.angle_alpha   90.00
_cell.angle_beta   90.00
_cell.angle_gamma   90.00
#
_symmetry.space_group_name_H-M   'P 1'
#
loop_
_entity.id
_entity.type
_entity.pdbx_description
1 polymer ?
#
loop_
_entity_poly.entity_id
_entity_poly.type
_entity_poly.pdbx_seq_one_letter_code
_entity_poly.pdbx_strand_id
1 'polypeptide(L)'
;MQSATFMMFSLFVIFFISYAAFQLGRGIWLSQWSNANAKETKEPDQMSLGARLGVYAAFGCVEGLGFFLSQIFLVISGINASRHLHTPFLHNLLRSPMSFFDTTPIGRILNRFGKDIDVIDQLLPVNFRYFVMCILNVITTLTIIVISTPIFASVILPLAILYYFSLRFYVPTSRQMKRLESVNRSPIYSHFGETIQGASSIRAFGK
;
A
#
# COMPACT_ATOMS: atom_id res chain seq x y z
N MET A 1 19.30 -15.92 -6.98
CA MET A 1 18.48 -14.74 -7.33
C MET A 1 17.43 -14.38 -6.28
N GLN A 2 16.73 -15.34 -5.65
CA GLN A 2 15.78 -15.06 -4.55
C GLN A 2 16.38 -14.23 -3.39
N SER A 3 17.66 -14.43 -3.09
CA SER A 3 18.38 -13.63 -2.07
C SER A 3 18.45 -12.14 -2.40
N ALA A 4 18.53 -11.77 -3.68
CA ALA A 4 18.61 -10.36 -4.08
C ALA A 4 17.26 -9.65 -3.95
N THR A 5 16.16 -10.33 -4.28
CA THR A 5 14.80 -9.79 -4.09
C THR A 5 14.50 -9.58 -2.60
N PHE A 6 14.85 -10.55 -1.75
CA PHE A 6 14.68 -10.41 -0.30
C PHE A 6 15.55 -9.27 0.28
N MET A 7 16.78 -9.12 -0.21
CA MET A 7 17.67 -8.03 0.19
C MET A 7 17.10 -6.66 -0.19
N MET A 8 16.61 -6.49 -1.43
CA MET A 8 16.01 -5.22 -1.87
C MET A 8 14.73 -4.87 -1.10
N PHE A 9 13.90 -5.88 -0.80
CA PHE A 9 12.74 -5.69 0.05
C PHE A 9 13.12 -5.31 1.49
N SER A 10 14.16 -5.93 2.05
CA SER A 10 14.65 -5.59 3.39
C SER A 10 15.18 -4.16 3.43
N LEU A 11 15.89 -3.71 2.40
CA LEU A 11 16.34 -2.32 2.27
C LEU A 11 15.15 -1.35 2.20
N PHE A 12 14.10 -1.68 1.44
CA PHE A 12 12.86 -0.90 1.43
C PHE A 12 12.32 -0.70 2.86
N VAL A 13 12.20 -1.78 3.64
CA VAL A 13 11.69 -1.73 5.01
C VAL A 13 12.58 -0.87 5.91
N ILE A 14 13.90 -1.01 5.82
CA ILE A 14 14.86 -0.23 6.63
C ILE A 14 14.75 1.26 6.33
N PHE A 15 14.76 1.66 5.05
CA PHE A 15 14.61 3.08 4.67
C PHE A 15 13.24 3.63 5.03
N PHE A 16 12.19 2.79 4.98
CA PHE A 16 10.84 3.20 5.36
C PHE A 16 10.69 3.43 6.88
N ILE A 17 11.30 2.56 7.70
CA ILE A 17 11.35 2.74 9.16
C ILE A 17 12.16 3.99 9.52
N SER A 18 13.30 4.19 8.84
CA SER A 18 14.11 5.40 8.99
C SER A 18 13.30 6.66 8.69
N TYR A 19 12.60 6.70 7.55
CA TYR A 19 11.67 7.77 7.19
C TYR A 19 10.67 8.07 8.33
N ALA A 20 10.01 7.05 8.88
CA ALA A 20 9.03 7.24 9.94
C ALA A 20 9.65 7.72 11.26
N ALA A 21 10.86 7.26 11.60
CA ALA A 21 11.58 7.73 12.77
C ALA A 21 11.96 9.22 12.66
N PHE A 22 12.43 9.65 11.49
CA PHE A 22 12.75 11.07 11.23
C PHE A 22 11.48 11.94 11.19
N GLN A 23 10.38 11.45 10.62
CA GLN A 23 9.08 12.13 10.65
C GLN A 23 8.59 12.35 12.09
N LEU A 24 8.71 11.33 12.95
CA LEU A 24 8.41 11.42 14.38
C LEU A 24 9.32 12.43 15.10
N GLY A 25 10.63 12.32 14.89
CA GLY A 25 11.62 13.22 15.47
C GLY A 25 11.38 14.68 15.09
N ARG A 26 11.03 14.95 13.82
CA ARG A 26 10.66 16.28 13.34
C ARG A 26 9.43 16.84 14.06
N GLY A 27 8.42 15.99 14.28
CA GLY A 27 7.21 16.37 15.03
C GLY A 27 7.51 16.73 16.49
N ILE A 28 8.35 15.94 17.16
CA ILE A 28 8.76 16.17 18.56
C ILE A 28 9.59 17.46 18.67
N TRP A 29 10.56 17.66 17.76
CA TRP A 29 11.37 18.88 17.72
C TRP A 29 10.53 20.14 17.58
N LEU A 30 9.55 20.12 16.67
CA LEU A 30 8.63 21.25 16.47
C LEU A 30 7.78 21.51 17.73
N SER A 31 7.31 20.45 18.40
CA SER A 31 6.56 20.58 19.66
C SER A 31 7.41 21.22 20.76
N GLN A 32 8.66 20.80 20.93
CA GLN A 32 9.58 21.38 21.91
C GLN A 32 9.88 22.85 21.60
N TRP A 33 10.15 23.18 20.33
CA TRP A 33 10.38 24.55 19.91
C TRP A 33 9.15 25.44 20.16
N SER A 34 7.95 24.94 19.86
CA SER A 34 6.72 25.69 20.13
C SER A 34 6.50 25.93 21.62
N ASN A 35 6.78 24.94 22.48
CA ASN A 35 6.65 25.08 23.93
C ASN A 35 7.68 26.05 24.52
N ALA A 36 8.91 26.07 23.97
CA ALA A 36 9.95 27.02 24.35
C ALA A 36 9.57 28.46 23.99
N ASN A 37 8.95 28.68 22.83
CA ASN A 37 8.45 30.01 22.45
C ASN A 37 7.24 30.45 23.30
N ALA A 38 6.40 29.51 23.74
CA ALA A 38 5.19 29.81 24.53
C ALA A 38 5.49 30.15 26.01
N LYS A 39 6.57 29.58 26.57
CA LYS A 39 7.08 29.98 27.89
C LYS A 39 8.03 31.17 27.69
N GLU A 40 7.52 32.39 27.73
CA GLU A 40 8.31 33.64 27.78
C GLU A 40 9.30 33.63 28.98
N THR A 41 10.40 32.89 28.86
CA THR A 41 11.38 32.74 29.93
C THR A 41 12.47 33.76 29.70
N LYS A 42 12.65 34.61 30.70
CA LYS A 42 13.59 35.73 30.84
C LYS A 42 15.08 35.32 30.83
N GLU A 43 15.45 34.22 30.19
CA GLU A 43 16.85 33.84 29.99
C GLU A 43 17.24 34.02 28.51
N PRO A 44 18.44 34.53 28.21
CA PRO A 44 18.89 34.71 26.83
C PRO A 44 19.00 33.33 26.17
N ASP A 45 18.04 33.05 25.30
CA ASP A 45 17.89 31.80 24.56
C ASP A 45 19.18 31.56 23.75
N GLN A 46 19.97 30.54 24.13
CA GLN A 46 21.32 30.32 23.58
C GLN A 46 21.33 29.88 22.10
N MET A 47 20.19 29.50 21.53
CA MET A 47 20.10 28.98 20.17
C MET A 47 19.40 29.97 19.24
N SER A 48 20.16 30.55 18.30
CA SER A 48 19.62 31.43 17.26
C SER A 48 18.49 30.76 16.47
N LEU A 49 17.48 31.55 16.09
CA LEU A 49 16.36 31.12 15.22
C LEU A 49 16.87 30.36 13.98
N GLY A 50 17.98 30.82 13.39
CA GLY A 50 18.60 30.18 12.23
C GLY A 50 19.11 28.77 12.51
N ALA A 51 19.63 28.51 13.71
CA ALA A 51 20.07 27.17 14.12
C ALA A 51 18.89 26.21 14.32
N ARG A 52 17.78 26.68 14.90
CA ARG A 52 16.54 25.87 15.06
C ARG A 52 15.90 25.51 13.72
N LEU A 53 15.81 26.49 12.82
CA LEU A 53 15.34 26.29 11.44
C LEU A 53 16.28 25.33 10.68
N GLY A 54 17.59 25.46 10.86
CA GLY A 54 18.59 24.59 10.24
C GLY A 54 18.42 23.13 10.67
N VAL A 55 18.23 22.86 11.96
CA VAL A 55 17.97 21.51 12.47
C VAL A 55 16.65 20.95 11.91
N TYR A 56 15.59 21.74 11.91
CA TYR A 56 14.29 21.32 11.34
C TYR A 56 14.39 21.02 9.84
N ALA A 57 15.12 21.85 9.07
CA ALA A 57 15.37 21.62 7.66
C ALA A 57 16.19 20.35 7.43
N ALA A 58 17.21 20.08 8.25
CA ALA A 58 17.99 18.84 8.18
C ALA A 58 17.12 17.60 8.41
N PHE A 59 16.25 17.62 9.43
CA PHE A 59 15.27 16.55 9.65
C PHE A 59 14.38 16.31 8.42
N GLY A 60 13.83 17.38 7.84
CA GLY A 60 13.00 17.30 6.64
C GLY A 60 13.75 16.77 5.40
N CYS A 61 15.01 17.16 5.21
CA CYS A 61 15.84 16.67 4.12
C CYS A 61 16.11 15.16 4.26
N VAL A 62 16.48 14.69 5.46
CA VAL A 62 16.73 13.27 5.71
C VAL A 62 15.44 12.45 5.59
N GLU A 63 14.32 12.97 6.10
CA GLU A 63 12.99 12.37 5.93
C GLU A 63 12.66 12.21 4.43
N GLY A 64 12.80 13.28 3.64
CA GLY A 64 12.52 13.26 2.20
C GLY A 64 13.42 12.31 1.41
N LEU A 65 14.73 12.29 1.72
CA LEU A 65 15.68 11.36 1.09
C LEU A 65 15.37 9.91 1.47
N GLY A 66 15.07 9.64 2.75
CA GLY A 66 14.68 8.31 3.21
C GLY A 66 13.41 7.80 2.54
N PHE A 67 12.41 8.67 2.39
CA PHE A 67 11.19 8.33 1.65
C PHE A 67 11.48 8.02 0.19
N PHE A 68 12.24 8.88 -0.50
CA PHE A 68 12.56 8.71 -1.91
C PHE A 68 13.34 7.41 -2.17
N LEU A 69 14.37 7.12 -1.37
CA LEU A 69 15.14 5.88 -1.46
C LEU A 69 14.25 4.66 -1.21
N SER A 70 13.38 4.71 -0.20
CA SER A 70 12.42 3.65 0.06
C SER A 70 11.52 3.38 -1.16
N GLN A 71 10.99 4.43 -1.81
CA GLN A 71 10.18 4.26 -3.01
C GLN A 71 10.94 3.57 -4.16
N ILE A 72 12.21 3.94 -4.37
CA ILE A 72 13.06 3.30 -5.39
C ILE A 72 13.22 1.80 -5.09
N PHE A 73 13.54 1.43 -3.85
CA PHE A 73 13.70 0.02 -3.48
C PHE A 73 12.40 -0.77 -3.59
N LEU A 74 11.24 -0.16 -3.30
CA LEU A 74 9.94 -0.79 -3.49
C LEU A 74 9.67 -1.11 -4.96
N VAL A 75 9.94 -0.17 -5.86
CA VAL A 75 9.75 -0.37 -7.32
C VAL A 75 10.70 -1.44 -7.84
N ILE A 76 11.98 -1.39 -7.48
CA ILE A 76 12.98 -2.40 -7.89
C ILE A 76 12.60 -3.79 -7.34
N SER A 77 12.15 -3.86 -6.08
CA SER A 77 11.66 -5.11 -5.49
C SER A 77 10.43 -5.65 -6.21
N GLY A 78 9.50 -4.79 -6.61
CA GLY A 78 8.31 -5.15 -7.39
C GLY A 78 8.68 -5.75 -8.76
N ILE A 79 9.57 -5.08 -9.51
CA ILE A 79 10.05 -5.57 -10.82
C ILE A 79 10.77 -6.92 -10.68
N ASN A 80 11.61 -7.07 -9.66
CA ASN A 80 12.29 -8.34 -9.41
C ASN A 80 11.32 -9.45 -9.01
N ALA A 81 10.29 -9.15 -8.23
CA ALA A 81 9.24 -10.10 -7.85
C ALA A 81 8.41 -10.53 -9.07
N SER A 82 7.99 -9.58 -9.92
CA SER A 82 7.31 -9.82 -11.20
C SER A 82 8.10 -10.82 -12.05
N ARG A 83 9.39 -10.53 -12.30
CA ARG A 83 10.26 -11.38 -13.12
C ARG A 83 10.41 -12.78 -12.53
N HIS A 84 10.54 -12.88 -11.20
CA HIS A 84 10.67 -14.15 -10.49
C HIS A 84 9.39 -14.98 -10.51
N LEU A 85 8.22 -14.36 -10.64
CA LEU A 85 6.94 -15.06 -10.81
C LEU A 85 6.69 -15.43 -12.29
N HIS A 86 6.98 -14.53 -13.21
CA HIS A 86 6.70 -14.68 -14.63
C HIS A 86 7.59 -15.73 -15.32
N THR A 87 8.91 -15.72 -15.07
CA THR A 87 9.85 -16.65 -15.72
C THR A 87 9.53 -18.14 -15.45
N PRO A 88 9.39 -18.61 -14.19
CA PRO A 88 9.08 -20.02 -13.95
C PRO A 88 7.65 -20.38 -14.39
N PHE A 89 6.71 -19.44 -14.30
CA PHE A 89 5.35 -19.67 -14.78
C PHE A 89 5.32 -19.93 -16.29
N LEU A 90 5.98 -19.08 -17.09
CA LEU A 90 6.11 -19.28 -18.53
C LEU A 90 6.84 -20.58 -18.85
N HIS A 91 7.94 -20.86 -18.15
CA HIS A 91 8.72 -22.08 -18.34
C HIS A 91 7.92 -23.36 -18.10
N ASN A 92 7.11 -23.39 -17.04
CA ASN A 92 6.26 -24.52 -16.71
C ASN A 92 5.08 -24.66 -17.69
N LEU A 93 4.52 -23.54 -18.15
CA LEU A 93 3.46 -23.54 -19.14
C LEU A 93 3.93 -24.15 -20.46
N LEU A 94 5.10 -23.74 -20.96
CA LEU A 94 5.68 -24.28 -22.21
C LEU A 94 6.02 -25.77 -22.14
N ARG A 95 6.22 -26.31 -20.93
CA ARG A 95 6.50 -27.74 -20.69
C ARG A 95 5.26 -28.54 -20.29
N SER A 96 4.09 -27.92 -20.29
CA SER A 96 2.86 -28.61 -19.91
C SER A 96 2.43 -29.58 -21.02
N PRO A 97 1.87 -30.76 -20.68
CA PRO A 97 1.43 -31.75 -21.66
C PRO A 97 0.25 -31.22 -22.47
N MET A 98 0.04 -31.72 -23.69
CA MET A 98 -1.07 -31.29 -24.56
C MET A 98 -2.44 -31.43 -23.88
N SER A 99 -2.63 -32.47 -23.06
CA SER A 99 -3.84 -32.68 -22.26
C SER A 99 -4.19 -31.48 -21.35
N PHE A 100 -3.20 -30.72 -20.87
CA PHE A 100 -3.46 -29.48 -20.14
C PHE A 100 -4.08 -28.41 -21.04
N PHE A 101 -3.61 -28.26 -22.27
CA PHE A 101 -4.14 -27.29 -23.23
C PHE A 101 -5.52 -27.70 -23.77
N ASP A 102 -5.81 -29.00 -23.83
CA ASP A 102 -7.12 -29.50 -24.26
C ASP A 102 -8.19 -29.35 -23.18
N THR A 103 -7.81 -29.48 -21.90
CA THR A 103 -8.75 -29.38 -20.76
C THR A 103 -8.91 -27.95 -20.23
N THR A 104 -7.91 -27.09 -20.43
CA THR A 104 -7.90 -25.73 -19.88
C THR A 104 -8.17 -24.71 -20.98
N PRO A 105 -9.27 -23.94 -20.91
CA PRO A 105 -9.59 -22.97 -21.96
C PRO A 105 -8.48 -21.91 -22.06
N ILE A 106 -8.05 -21.62 -23.29
CA ILE A 106 -6.93 -20.71 -23.55
C ILE A 106 -7.15 -19.31 -22.97
N GLY A 107 -8.42 -18.86 -22.89
CA GLY A 107 -8.79 -17.60 -22.25
C GLY A 107 -8.46 -17.53 -20.75
N ARG A 108 -8.48 -18.67 -20.03
CA ARG A 108 -8.08 -18.72 -18.61
C ARG A 108 -6.57 -18.56 -18.46
N ILE A 109 -5.80 -19.15 -19.37
CA ILE A 109 -4.34 -19.01 -19.41
C ILE A 109 -3.97 -17.56 -19.71
N LEU A 110 -4.64 -16.95 -20.70
CA LEU A 110 -4.43 -15.54 -21.06
C LEU A 110 -4.79 -14.58 -19.92
N ASN A 111 -5.91 -14.81 -19.23
CA ASN A 111 -6.28 -14.00 -18.06
C ASN A 111 -5.26 -14.09 -16.94
N ARG A 112 -4.69 -15.27 -16.68
CA ARG A 112 -3.61 -15.44 -15.71
C ARG A 112 -2.33 -14.71 -16.13
N PHE A 113 -1.94 -14.81 -17.39
CA PHE A 113 -0.70 -14.22 -17.88
C PHE A 113 -0.78 -12.70 -18.07
N GLY A 114 -1.96 -12.17 -18.41
CA GLY A 114 -2.20 -10.75 -18.55
C GLY A 114 -2.65 -10.13 -17.24
N LYS A 115 -3.91 -10.38 -16.87
CA LYS A 115 -4.59 -9.64 -15.81
C LYS A 115 -4.07 -9.95 -14.41
N ASP A 116 -3.80 -11.21 -14.10
CA ASP A 116 -3.32 -11.58 -12.75
C ASP A 116 -1.88 -11.11 -12.52
N ILE A 117 -1.01 -11.19 -13.54
CA ILE A 117 0.35 -10.65 -13.47
C ILE A 117 0.33 -9.12 -13.36
N ASP A 118 -0.51 -8.42 -14.14
CA ASP A 118 -0.67 -6.97 -14.03
C ASP A 118 -1.09 -6.51 -12.62
N VAL A 119 -1.99 -7.26 -11.98
CA VAL A 119 -2.39 -7.01 -10.58
C VAL A 119 -1.21 -7.18 -9.62
N ILE A 120 -0.37 -8.19 -9.82
CA ILE A 120 0.82 -8.42 -8.98
C ILE A 120 1.88 -7.33 -9.20
N ASP A 121 2.01 -6.83 -10.42
CA ASP A 121 3.09 -5.92 -10.80
C ASP A 121 2.77 -4.46 -10.50
N GLN A 122 1.52 -4.05 -10.71
CA GLN A 122 1.09 -2.66 -10.54
C GLN A 122 0.29 -2.46 -9.26
N LEU A 123 -0.76 -3.28 -9.06
CA LEU A 123 -1.74 -3.02 -8.01
C LEU A 123 -1.20 -3.41 -6.63
N LEU A 124 -0.50 -4.53 -6.51
CA LEU A 124 -0.02 -5.04 -5.23
C LEU A 124 1.03 -4.13 -4.57
N PRO A 125 2.09 -3.64 -5.25
CA PRO A 125 3.07 -2.75 -4.64
C PRO A 125 2.46 -1.40 -4.21
N VAL A 126 1.52 -0.87 -5.01
CA VAL A 126 0.82 0.38 -4.70
C VAL A 126 -0.05 0.24 -3.45
N ASN A 127 -0.87 -0.81 -3.36
CA ASN A 127 -1.68 -1.06 -2.17
C ASN A 127 -0.82 -1.35 -0.94
N PHE A 128 0.26 -2.10 -1.12
CA PHE A 128 1.20 -2.37 -0.03
C PHE A 128 1.82 -1.07 0.49
N ARG A 129 2.27 -0.17 -0.39
CA ARG A 129 2.77 1.15 0.01
C ARG A 129 1.76 1.91 0.87
N TYR A 130 0.51 2.02 0.40
CA TYR A 130 -0.54 2.74 1.15
C TYR A 130 -0.85 2.08 2.48
N PHE A 131 -0.85 0.75 2.54
CA PHE A 131 -1.07 0.00 3.76
C PHE A 131 0.01 0.29 4.82
N VAL A 132 1.30 0.18 4.45
CA VAL A 132 2.39 0.45 5.40
C VAL A 132 2.41 1.94 5.80
N MET A 133 2.18 2.85 4.86
CA MET A 133 2.08 4.30 5.16
C MET A 133 0.94 4.61 6.14
N CYS A 134 -0.22 3.95 5.99
CA CYS A 134 -1.34 4.12 6.89
C CYS A 134 -1.02 3.63 8.31
N ILE A 135 -0.43 2.43 8.44
CA ILE A 135 -0.02 1.88 9.73
C ILE A 135 0.97 2.82 10.44
N LEU A 136 2.00 3.27 9.73
CA LEU A 136 3.00 4.15 10.32
C LEU A 136 2.43 5.50 10.71
N ASN A 137 1.57 6.11 9.88
CA ASN A 137 0.90 7.36 10.25
C ASN A 137 0.05 7.19 11.52
N VAL A 138 -0.70 6.09 11.64
CA VAL A 138 -1.48 5.80 12.85
C VAL A 138 -0.56 5.65 14.07
N ILE A 139 0.52 4.87 13.97
CA ILE A 139 1.49 4.71 15.06
C ILE A 139 2.12 6.04 15.44
N THR A 140 2.54 6.83 14.45
CA THR A 140 3.17 8.14 14.64
C THR A 140 2.22 9.11 15.35
N THR A 141 1.00 9.24 14.87
CA THR A 141 -0.02 10.11 15.48
C THR A 141 -0.37 9.67 16.89
N LEU A 142 -0.58 8.37 17.13
CA LEU A 142 -0.86 7.85 18.48
C LEU A 142 0.29 8.10 19.44
N THR A 143 1.54 7.91 18.99
CA THR A 143 2.75 8.17 19.79
C THR A 143 2.83 9.64 20.20
N ILE A 144 2.61 10.56 19.26
CA ILE A 144 2.61 12.01 19.54
C ILE A 144 1.53 12.37 20.55
N ILE A 145 0.31 11.83 20.41
CA ILE A 145 -0.79 12.09 21.34
C ILE A 145 -0.45 11.58 22.76
N VAL A 146 0.13 10.39 22.88
CA VAL A 146 0.50 9.80 24.18
C VAL A 146 1.62 10.60 24.86
N ILE A 147 2.63 11.06 24.11
CA ILE A 147 3.70 11.91 24.65
C ILE A 147 3.14 13.26 25.12
N SER A 148 2.21 13.85 24.36
CA SER A 148 1.60 15.14 24.70
C SER A 148 0.65 15.04 25.90
N THR A 149 -0.18 14.01 25.93
CA THR A 149 -1.22 13.81 26.94
C THR A 149 -1.27 12.35 27.40
N PRO A 150 -0.50 11.94 28.42
CA PRO A 150 -0.40 10.54 28.83
C PRO A 150 -1.73 9.95 29.33
N ILE A 151 -2.63 10.78 29.89
CA ILE A 151 -3.96 10.34 30.32
C ILE A 151 -4.77 9.73 29.16
N PHE A 152 -4.51 10.20 27.93
CA PHE A 152 -5.23 9.79 26.72
C PHE A 152 -4.92 8.33 26.34
N ALA A 153 -3.83 7.75 26.84
CA ALA A 153 -3.51 6.34 26.64
C ALA A 153 -4.64 5.41 27.16
N SER A 154 -5.31 5.81 28.25
CA SER A 154 -6.46 5.05 28.79
C SER A 154 -7.65 5.00 27.82
N VAL A 155 -7.83 6.03 26.99
CA VAL A 155 -8.93 6.15 26.00
C VAL A 155 -8.63 5.38 24.71
N ILE A 156 -7.35 5.17 24.39
CA ILE A 156 -6.94 4.39 23.21
C ILE A 156 -7.43 2.94 23.30
N LEU A 157 -7.44 2.36 24.51
CA LEU A 157 -7.81 0.96 24.73
C LEU A 157 -9.30 0.67 24.40
N PRO A 158 -10.30 1.40 24.93
CA PRO A 158 -11.69 1.21 24.52
C PRO A 158 -11.92 1.56 23.04
N LEU A 159 -11.22 2.56 22.50
CA LEU A 159 -11.30 2.91 21.07
C LEU A 159 -10.80 1.77 20.17
N ALA A 160 -9.69 1.13 20.55
CA ALA A 160 -9.12 -0.01 19.84
C ALA A 160 -10.06 -1.22 19.85
N ILE A 161 -10.75 -1.47 20.97
CA ILE A 161 -11.77 -2.52 21.07
C ILE A 161 -12.93 -2.23 20.11
N LEU A 162 -13.47 -1.01 20.11
CA LEU A 162 -14.54 -0.62 19.17
C LEU A 162 -14.09 -0.75 17.71
N TYR A 163 -12.87 -0.32 17.40
CA TYR A 163 -12.30 -0.46 16.06
C TYR A 163 -12.14 -1.93 15.66
N TYR A 164 -11.68 -2.79 16.57
CA TYR A 164 -11.57 -4.24 16.33
C TYR A 164 -12.93 -4.86 16.00
N PHE A 165 -13.98 -4.53 16.75
CA PHE A 165 -15.33 -4.99 16.44
C PHE A 165 -15.78 -4.50 15.07
N SER A 166 -15.63 -3.20 14.79
CA SER A 166 -15.97 -2.63 13.48
C SER A 166 -15.24 -3.33 12.34
N LEU A 167 -13.93 -3.57 12.48
CA LEU A 167 -13.11 -4.29 11.50
C LEU A 167 -13.61 -5.72 11.28
N ARG A 168 -13.94 -6.43 12.36
CA ARG A 168 -14.44 -7.81 12.31
C ARG A 168 -15.77 -7.93 11.55
N PHE A 169 -16.64 -6.93 11.65
CA PHE A 169 -17.90 -6.89 10.88
C PHE A 169 -17.71 -6.36 9.45
N TYR A 170 -16.87 -5.34 9.27
CA TYR A 170 -16.68 -4.67 7.99
C TYR A 170 -15.94 -5.55 6.96
N VAL A 171 -14.86 -6.24 7.36
CA VAL A 171 -14.01 -7.00 6.42
C VAL A 171 -14.78 -8.14 5.72
N PRO A 172 -15.52 -9.02 6.43
CA PRO A 172 -16.31 -10.06 5.77
C PRO A 172 -17.40 -9.49 4.87
N THR A 173 -18.11 -8.46 5.34
CA THR A 173 -19.21 -7.81 4.60
C THR A 173 -18.71 -7.17 3.32
N SER A 174 -17.64 -6.37 3.40
CA SER A 174 -17.00 -5.74 2.24
C SER A 174 -16.51 -6.77 1.21
N ARG A 175 -15.93 -7.88 1.67
CA ARG A 175 -15.48 -8.96 0.79
C ARG A 175 -16.65 -9.63 0.06
N GLN A 176 -17.75 -9.91 0.75
CA GLN A 176 -18.94 -10.49 0.11
C GLN A 176 -19.59 -9.51 -0.86
N MET A 177 -19.67 -8.22 -0.53
CA MET A 177 -20.16 -7.19 -1.45
C MET A 177 -19.31 -7.12 -2.73
N LYS A 178 -17.97 -7.07 -2.61
CA LYS A 178 -17.07 -7.11 -3.78
C LYS A 178 -17.26 -8.37 -4.62
N ARG A 179 -17.49 -9.53 -3.99
CA ARG A 179 -17.79 -10.78 -4.69
C ARG A 179 -19.12 -10.67 -5.45
N LEU A 180 -20.16 -10.18 -4.79
CA LEU A 180 -21.49 -10.01 -5.40
C LEU A 180 -21.44 -9.06 -6.60
N GLU A 181 -20.72 -7.94 -6.47
CA GLU A 181 -20.48 -7.00 -7.56
C GLU A 181 -19.77 -7.67 -8.75
N SER A 182 -18.71 -8.45 -8.48
CA SER A 182 -18.00 -9.17 -9.54
C SER A 182 -18.87 -10.21 -10.23
N VAL A 183 -19.73 -10.92 -9.50
CA VAL A 183 -20.64 -11.93 -10.06
C VAL A 183 -21.74 -11.28 -10.89
N ASN A 184 -22.29 -10.15 -10.44
CA ASN A 184 -23.38 -9.44 -11.15
C ASN A 184 -22.90 -8.71 -12.41
N ARG A 185 -21.62 -8.30 -12.48
CA ARG A 185 -21.06 -7.67 -13.70
C ARG A 185 -20.84 -8.65 -14.86
N SER A 186 -20.50 -9.92 -14.57
CA SER A 186 -20.19 -10.91 -15.61
C SER A 186 -21.35 -11.17 -16.60
N PRO A 187 -22.61 -11.40 -16.17
CA PRO A 187 -23.71 -11.64 -17.10
C PRO A 187 -24.04 -10.43 -17.98
N ILE A 188 -23.85 -9.20 -17.48
CA ILE A 188 -24.07 -7.97 -18.26
C ILE A 188 -23.11 -7.92 -19.45
N TYR A 189 -21.82 -8.20 -19.22
CA TYR A 189 -20.83 -8.26 -20.30
C TYR A 189 -21.09 -9.42 -21.27
N SER A 190 -21.52 -10.59 -20.76
CA SER A 190 -21.89 -11.74 -21.61
C SER A 190 -23.07 -11.41 -22.52
N HIS A 191 -24.14 -10.84 -21.95
CA HIS A 191 -25.35 -10.47 -22.68
C HIS A 191 -25.07 -9.40 -23.74
N PHE A 192 -24.24 -8.39 -23.43
CA PHE A 192 -23.77 -7.42 -24.42
C PHE A 192 -22.99 -8.11 -25.56
N GLY A 193 -22.09 -9.04 -25.23
CA GLY A 193 -21.34 -9.80 -26.23
C GLY A 193 -22.24 -10.63 -27.15
N GLU A 194 -23.20 -11.35 -26.58
CA GLU A 194 -24.20 -12.13 -27.31
C GLU A 194 -25.10 -11.25 -28.19
N THR A 195 -25.49 -10.07 -27.70
CA THR A 195 -26.31 -9.12 -28.46
C THR A 195 -25.55 -8.56 -29.67
N ILE A 196 -24.26 -8.25 -29.51
CA ILE A 196 -23.41 -7.77 -30.59
C ILE A 196 -23.21 -8.86 -31.66
N GLN A 197 -22.92 -10.09 -31.26
CA GLN A 197 -22.78 -11.21 -32.20
C GLN A 197 -24.10 -11.58 -32.89
N GLY A 198 -25.20 -11.55 -32.16
CA GLY A 198 -26.55 -11.85 -32.67
C GLY A 198 -27.26 -10.66 -33.31
N ALA A 199 -26.60 -9.51 -33.49
CA ALA A 199 -27.24 -8.26 -33.90
C ALA A 199 -27.96 -8.37 -35.24
N SER A 200 -27.42 -9.14 -36.20
CA SER A 200 -28.05 -9.38 -37.49
C SER A 200 -29.34 -10.19 -37.37
N SER A 201 -29.34 -11.24 -36.54
CA SER A 201 -30.53 -12.05 -36.25
C SER A 201 -31.59 -11.25 -35.49
N ILE A 202 -31.19 -10.50 -34.46
CA ILE A 202 -32.08 -9.65 -33.66
C ILE A 202 -32.80 -8.64 -34.57
N ARG A 203 -32.03 -7.92 -35.41
CA ARG A 203 -32.57 -6.99 -36.41
C ARG A 203 -33.46 -7.67 -37.46
N ALA A 204 -33.11 -8.88 -37.90
CA ALA A 204 -33.90 -9.63 -38.87
C ALA A 204 -35.28 -10.05 -38.31
N PHE A 205 -35.39 -10.30 -37.01
CA PHE A 205 -36.65 -10.61 -36.32
C PHE A 205 -37.41 -9.36 -35.82
N GLY A 206 -36.87 -8.16 -35.99
CA GLY A 206 -37.52 -6.91 -35.58
C GLY A 206 -37.71 -6.78 -34.06
N LYS A 207 -36.87 -7.45 -33.28
CA LYS A 207 -36.75 -7.27 -31.81
C LYS A 207 -35.43 -6.60 -31.47
#